data_AF-A0A6I4I1T1-F1
#
_entry.id   AF-A0A6I4I1T1-F1
#
_cell.length_a   1.000
_cell.length_b   1.000
_cell.length_c   1.000
_cell.angle_alpha   90.00
_cell.angle_beta   90.00
_cell.angle_gamma   90.00
#
_symmetry.space_group_name_H-M   'P 1'
#
loop_
_entity.id
_entity.type
_entity.pdbx_description
1 polymer ?
#
loop_
_entity_poly.entity_id
_entity_poly.type
_entity_poly.pdbx_seq_one_letter_code
_entity_poly.pdbx_strand_id
1 'polypeptide(L)'
;MKTSKYTPWEHAVANLDFYKLLQYPFEPITDFFESATPIRHLQYLRNWRYCSLTADYQFHQDEGPGKLVGIYSMYTRLLEMLYLLTGERLYYRSLYGTAKFEGFTPAPDLDDEEQYWLWFPDNLDRQWLLTPYDLLMKIFDKHPLPLLKSNLLIVLEMALSKYQISKHLSSRQINNLFDVLEKICSIAWLINQRDADNWYTKDGPAPDDGIDEDMVVR
;
A
#
# COMPACT_ATOMS: atom_id res chain seq x y z
N MET A 1 17.74 -2.43 37.37
CA MET A 1 17.00 -1.67 36.34
C MET A 1 16.63 -2.63 35.22
N LYS A 2 15.34 -2.92 35.01
CA LYS A 2 14.89 -3.66 33.83
C LYS A 2 15.11 -2.73 32.63
N THR A 3 15.99 -3.12 31.73
CA THR A 3 16.09 -2.48 30.41
C THR A 3 14.71 -2.60 29.77
N SER A 4 14.07 -1.46 29.50
CA SER A 4 12.85 -1.45 28.68
C SER A 4 13.21 -2.15 27.38
N LYS A 5 12.57 -3.30 27.11
CA LYS A 5 12.70 -3.98 25.83
C LYS A 5 12.33 -2.96 24.78
N TYR A 6 13.30 -2.56 23.97
CA TYR A 6 13.07 -1.79 22.75
C TYR A 6 12.05 -2.58 21.93
N THR A 7 10.85 -2.03 21.77
CA THR A 7 9.73 -2.59 21.04
C THR A 7 9.71 -1.91 19.68
N PRO A 8 10.25 -2.54 18.61
CA PRO A 8 10.48 -1.88 17.33
C PRO A 8 9.21 -1.26 16.71
N TRP A 9 8.02 -1.75 17.09
CA TRP A 9 6.74 -1.25 16.63
C TRP A 9 6.36 0.13 17.20
N GLU A 10 6.86 0.54 18.37
CA GLU A 10 6.58 1.86 18.97
C GLU A 10 7.14 3.03 18.16
N HIS A 11 8.14 2.76 17.31
CA HIS A 11 8.75 3.78 16.44
C HIS A 11 8.51 3.52 14.94
N ALA A 12 8.10 2.31 14.57
CA ALA A 12 7.86 1.95 13.18
C ALA A 12 6.56 2.58 12.63
N VAL A 13 5.55 2.70 13.49
CA VAL A 13 4.21 3.21 13.18
C VAL A 13 4.04 4.58 13.82
N ALA A 14 4.25 5.63 13.03
CA ALA A 14 4.24 7.01 13.53
C ALA A 14 3.11 7.84 12.90
N ASN A 15 2.49 7.36 11.83
CA ASN A 15 1.54 8.10 11.01
C ASN A 15 0.09 7.60 11.18
N LEU A 16 -0.12 6.55 11.98
CA LEU A 16 -1.43 6.01 12.32
C LEU A 16 -1.93 6.54 13.67
N ASP A 17 -3.23 6.78 13.77
CA ASP A 17 -3.89 7.09 15.03
C ASP A 17 -4.24 5.79 15.77
N PHE A 18 -3.47 5.48 16.82
CA PHE A 18 -3.66 4.27 17.61
C PHE A 18 -5.04 4.15 18.26
N TYR A 19 -5.69 5.25 18.63
CA TYR A 19 -7.01 5.19 19.24
C TYR A 19 -8.08 4.77 18.23
N LYS A 20 -7.97 5.29 17.00
CA LYS A 20 -8.82 4.88 15.88
C LYS A 20 -8.59 3.43 15.48
N LEU A 21 -7.33 3.00 15.39
CA LEU A 21 -6.97 1.61 15.04
C LEU A 21 -7.59 0.57 15.98
N LEU A 22 -7.69 0.87 17.29
CA LEU A 22 -8.31 -0.04 18.26
C LEU A 22 -9.82 -0.22 18.03
N GLN A 23 -10.47 0.75 17.40
CA GLN A 23 -11.92 0.73 17.14
C GLN A 23 -12.21 0.22 15.72
N TYR A 24 -11.40 0.64 14.75
CA TYR A 24 -11.57 0.33 13.33
C TYR A 24 -10.22 -0.11 12.73
N PRO A 25 -9.87 -1.41 12.83
CA PRO A 25 -8.55 -1.88 12.45
C PRO A 25 -8.27 -1.73 10.94
N PHE A 26 -9.29 -1.78 10.08
CA PHE A 26 -9.11 -1.66 8.62
C PHE A 26 -9.33 -0.23 8.09
N GLU A 27 -9.71 0.73 8.94
CA GLU A 27 -10.00 2.13 8.52
C GLU A 27 -8.88 2.73 7.65
N PRO A 28 -7.57 2.61 7.97
CA PRO A 28 -6.55 3.21 7.12
C PRO A 28 -6.43 2.59 5.72
N ILE A 29 -6.86 1.34 5.54
CA ILE A 29 -6.89 0.67 4.24
C ILE A 29 -8.16 1.11 3.48
N THR A 30 -9.29 1.17 4.18
CA THR A 30 -10.54 1.70 3.64
C THR A 30 -10.38 3.14 3.17
N ASP A 31 -9.91 4.05 4.03
CA ASP A 31 -9.66 5.47 3.74
C ASP A 31 -8.74 5.64 2.51
N PHE A 32 -7.76 4.74 2.37
CA PHE A 32 -6.86 4.74 1.22
C PHE A 32 -7.66 4.52 -0.08
N PHE A 33 -8.55 3.52 -0.13
CA PHE A 33 -9.34 3.22 -1.32
C PHE A 33 -10.61 4.08 -1.49
N GLU A 34 -11.08 4.74 -0.43
CA GLU A 34 -12.09 5.79 -0.54
C GLU A 34 -11.52 7.06 -1.21
N SER A 35 -10.22 7.33 -1.04
CA SER A 35 -9.59 8.51 -1.63
C SER A 35 -9.35 8.41 -3.14
N ALA A 36 -9.30 7.19 -3.68
CA ALA A 36 -9.14 6.89 -5.10
C ALA A 36 -9.22 5.37 -5.36
N THR A 37 -9.65 4.98 -6.56
CA THR A 37 -9.59 3.59 -7.03
C THR A 37 -8.16 3.02 -7.09
N PRO A 38 -7.99 1.68 -7.05
CA PRO A 38 -6.69 1.03 -7.22
C PRO A 38 -5.95 1.48 -8.49
N ILE A 39 -6.66 1.60 -9.61
CA ILE A 39 -6.11 2.05 -10.89
C ILE A 39 -5.50 3.44 -10.75
N ARG A 40 -6.21 4.36 -10.08
CA ARG A 40 -5.76 5.73 -9.87
C ARG A 40 -4.56 5.79 -8.91
N HIS A 41 -4.52 4.97 -7.87
CA HIS A 41 -3.34 4.82 -7.01
C HIS A 41 -2.12 4.30 -7.76
N LEU A 42 -2.29 3.30 -8.63
CA LEU A 42 -1.21 2.82 -9.50
C LEU A 42 -0.73 3.90 -10.49
N GLN A 43 -1.63 4.73 -11.00
CA GLN A 43 -1.28 5.89 -11.82
C GLN A 43 -0.45 6.91 -11.03
N TYR A 44 -0.85 7.22 -9.79
CA TYR A 44 -0.07 8.10 -8.91
C TYR A 44 1.35 7.57 -8.67
N LEU A 45 1.52 6.26 -8.47
CA LEU A 45 2.85 5.65 -8.34
C LEU A 45 3.68 5.77 -9.63
N ARG A 46 3.08 5.53 -10.80
CA ARG A 46 3.78 5.67 -12.09
C ARG A 46 4.25 7.09 -12.33
N ASN A 47 3.39 8.07 -12.03
CA ASN A 47 3.71 9.49 -12.19
C ASN A 47 4.82 9.88 -11.21
N TRP A 48 4.72 9.47 -9.94
CA TRP A 48 5.76 9.74 -8.95
C TRP A 48 7.11 9.10 -9.34
N ARG A 49 7.10 7.85 -9.80
CA ARG A 49 8.30 7.17 -10.32
C ARG A 49 8.95 7.97 -11.46
N TYR A 50 8.13 8.44 -12.40
CA TYR A 50 8.61 9.23 -13.54
C TYR A 50 9.24 10.56 -13.09
N CYS A 51 8.60 11.27 -12.14
CA CYS A 51 9.12 12.49 -11.55
C CYS A 51 10.50 12.26 -10.89
N SER A 52 10.64 11.19 -10.12
CA SER A 52 11.88 10.89 -9.39
C SER A 52 13.04 10.46 -10.29
N LEU A 53 12.77 10.04 -11.52
CA LEU A 53 13.79 9.63 -12.50
C LEU A 53 14.16 10.74 -13.47
N THR A 54 13.32 11.77 -13.62
CA THR A 54 13.46 12.80 -14.65
C THR A 54 13.77 14.15 -14.00
N ALA A 55 14.99 14.66 -14.22
CA ALA A 55 15.48 15.89 -13.61
C ALA A 55 14.68 17.16 -13.97
N ASP A 56 13.96 17.14 -15.11
CA ASP A 56 13.27 18.30 -15.68
C ASP A 56 11.73 18.19 -15.62
N TYR A 57 11.18 17.28 -14.81
CA TYR A 57 9.72 17.14 -14.72
C TYR A 57 9.08 18.37 -14.09
N GLN A 58 8.20 19.03 -14.83
CA GLN A 58 7.34 20.09 -14.32
C GLN A 58 5.99 19.49 -13.98
N PHE A 59 5.59 19.58 -12.72
CA PHE A 59 4.25 19.15 -12.29
C PHE A 59 3.18 19.88 -13.12
N HIS A 60 2.27 19.11 -13.72
CA HIS A 60 1.02 19.67 -14.26
C HIS A 60 0.24 20.37 -13.13
N GLN A 61 -0.62 21.35 -13.47
CA GLN A 61 -1.32 22.19 -12.48
C GLN A 61 -2.09 21.36 -11.42
N ASP A 62 -2.58 20.17 -11.79
CA ASP A 62 -3.33 19.28 -10.90
C ASP A 62 -2.47 18.26 -10.14
N GLU A 63 -1.17 18.15 -10.48
CA GLU A 63 -0.22 17.19 -9.92
C GLU A 63 0.89 17.88 -9.12
N GLY A 64 0.63 19.08 -8.60
CA GLY A 64 1.62 19.89 -7.88
C GLY A 64 2.29 19.19 -6.69
N PRO A 65 3.33 19.80 -6.10
CA PRO A 65 4.13 19.21 -5.02
C PRO A 65 3.28 18.78 -3.80
N GLY A 66 2.16 19.45 -3.54
CA GLY A 66 1.20 19.05 -2.49
C GLY A 66 0.57 17.67 -2.74
N LYS A 67 0.28 17.32 -4.00
CA LYS A 67 -0.27 16.01 -4.38
C LYS A 67 0.74 14.90 -4.10
N LEU A 68 2.02 15.11 -4.44
CA LEU A 68 3.09 14.15 -4.12
C LEU A 68 3.25 13.93 -2.62
N VAL A 69 3.22 15.00 -1.81
CA VAL A 69 3.27 14.88 -0.35
C VAL A 69 2.06 14.10 0.18
N GLY A 70 0.88 14.33 -0.39
CA GLY A 70 -0.33 13.57 -0.10
C GLY A 70 -0.17 12.08 -0.41
N ILE A 71 0.32 11.74 -1.61
CA ILE A 71 0.58 10.36 -2.04
C ILE A 71 1.59 9.69 -1.09
N TYR A 72 2.70 10.36 -0.78
CA TYR A 72 3.68 9.87 0.20
C TYR A 72 3.04 9.57 1.57
N SER A 73 2.20 10.48 2.08
CA SER A 73 1.53 10.30 3.36
C SER A 73 0.59 9.10 3.34
N MET A 74 -0.23 8.95 2.29
CA MET A 74 -1.15 7.83 2.10
C MET A 74 -0.41 6.49 2.07
N TYR A 75 0.63 6.38 1.22
CA TYR A 75 1.42 5.15 1.12
C TYR A 75 2.19 4.82 2.40
N THR A 76 2.68 5.83 3.12
CA THR A 76 3.35 5.62 4.41
C THR A 76 2.40 5.04 5.45
N ARG A 77 1.18 5.58 5.56
CA ARG A 77 0.14 5.05 6.46
C ARG A 77 -0.26 3.63 6.07
N LEU A 78 -0.46 3.38 4.77
CA LEU A 78 -0.77 2.06 4.25
C LEU A 78 0.30 1.03 4.63
N LEU A 79 1.58 1.37 4.43
CA LEU A 79 2.70 0.51 4.80
C LEU A 79 2.74 0.19 6.28
N GLU A 80 2.53 1.19 7.13
CA GLU A 80 2.49 1.00 8.59
C GLU A 80 1.34 0.09 9.00
N MET A 81 0.16 0.27 8.39
CA MET A 81 -1.03 -0.51 8.72
C MET A 81 -0.85 -1.98 8.32
N LEU A 82 -0.40 -2.21 7.09
CA LEU A 82 -0.12 -3.55 6.59
C LEU A 82 0.99 -4.24 7.40
N TYR A 83 1.99 -3.50 7.86
CA TYR A 83 3.02 -4.03 8.74
C TYR A 83 2.44 -4.49 10.09
N LEU A 84 1.54 -3.70 10.70
CA LEU A 84 0.84 -4.11 11.92
C LEU A 84 0.03 -5.40 11.73
N LEU A 85 -0.71 -5.52 10.62
CA LEU A 85 -1.47 -6.73 10.30
C LEU A 85 -0.56 -7.97 10.20
N THR A 86 0.65 -7.83 9.66
CA THR A 86 1.61 -8.94 9.65
C THR A 86 2.09 -9.31 11.05
N GLY A 87 2.33 -8.32 11.91
CA GLY A 87 2.73 -8.54 13.31
C GLY A 87 1.66 -9.25 14.12
N GLU A 88 0.39 -8.86 13.95
CA GLU A 88 -0.76 -9.53 14.56
C GLU A 88 -0.85 -10.98 14.10
N ARG A 89 -0.78 -11.23 12.78
CA ARG A 89 -0.80 -12.59 12.22
C ARG A 89 0.33 -13.47 12.76
N LEU A 90 1.54 -12.93 12.88
CA LEU A 90 2.68 -13.64 13.49
C LEU A 90 2.44 -13.94 14.97
N TYR A 91 1.88 -12.98 15.72
CA TYR A 91 1.54 -13.16 17.12
C TYR A 91 0.54 -14.30 17.33
N TYR A 92 -0.59 -14.30 16.62
CA TYR A 92 -1.57 -15.40 16.71
C TYR A 92 -1.01 -16.74 16.22
N ARG A 93 -0.23 -16.76 15.13
CA ARG A 93 0.44 -17.99 14.65
C ARG A 93 1.36 -18.57 15.73
N SER A 94 2.03 -17.72 16.51
CA SER A 94 2.88 -18.15 17.62
C SER A 94 2.10 -18.73 18.80
N LEU A 95 0.87 -18.24 19.05
CA LEU A 95 0.03 -18.67 20.16
C LEU A 95 -0.80 -19.93 19.85
N TYR A 96 -1.33 -20.02 18.63
CA TYR A 96 -2.35 -21.03 18.26
C TYR A 96 -1.91 -21.96 17.12
N GLY A 97 -0.68 -21.82 16.62
CA GLY A 97 -0.19 -22.54 15.44
C GLY A 97 -0.81 -22.02 14.14
N THR A 98 -0.47 -22.63 13.00
CA THR A 98 -0.96 -22.23 11.67
C THR A 98 -2.45 -22.51 11.43
N ALA A 99 -3.11 -23.27 12.32
CA ALA A 99 -4.41 -23.88 12.05
C ALA A 99 -5.62 -23.00 12.43
N LYS A 100 -5.44 -21.83 13.05
CA LYS A 100 -6.53 -21.06 13.69
C LYS A 100 -6.56 -19.56 13.38
N PHE A 101 -5.99 -19.13 12.26
CA PHE A 101 -6.28 -17.79 11.76
C PHE A 101 -7.48 -17.88 10.81
N GLU A 102 -8.66 -18.21 11.37
CA GLU A 102 -9.93 -18.43 10.66
C GLU A 102 -10.63 -17.13 10.22
N GLY A 103 -10.06 -15.96 10.54
CA GLY A 103 -10.63 -14.65 10.22
C GLY A 103 -10.38 -14.17 8.78
N PHE A 104 -9.62 -14.91 7.98
CA PHE A 104 -9.43 -14.60 6.56
C PHE A 104 -10.20 -15.61 5.73
N THR A 105 -11.31 -15.15 5.16
CA THR A 105 -12.13 -15.97 4.27
C THR A 105 -11.23 -16.48 3.14
N PRO A 106 -11.01 -17.81 3.01
CA PRO A 106 -10.36 -18.35 1.82
C PRO A 106 -11.13 -17.84 0.61
N ALA A 107 -10.43 -17.24 -0.36
CA ALA A 107 -11.05 -16.63 -1.53
C ALA A 107 -12.14 -17.55 -2.10
N PRO A 108 -13.43 -17.19 -2.00
CA PRO A 108 -14.49 -17.91 -2.68
C PRO A 108 -14.23 -17.70 -4.17
N ASP A 109 -13.78 -18.75 -4.86
CA ASP A 109 -13.41 -18.78 -6.28
C ASP A 109 -12.83 -17.47 -6.88
N LEU A 110 -11.51 -17.42 -7.12
CA LEU A 110 -10.88 -16.24 -7.75
C LEU A 110 -11.56 -15.82 -9.05
N ASP A 111 -12.17 -16.78 -9.77
CA ASP A 111 -12.84 -16.51 -11.03
C ASP A 111 -14.17 -15.74 -10.81
N ASP A 112 -14.83 -15.92 -9.66
CA ASP A 112 -15.98 -15.11 -9.24
C ASP A 112 -15.51 -13.71 -8.80
N GLU A 113 -14.48 -13.63 -7.95
CA GLU A 113 -13.92 -12.34 -7.50
C GLU A 113 -13.53 -11.44 -8.68
N GLU A 114 -12.84 -11.98 -9.69
CA GLU A 114 -12.45 -11.26 -10.91
C GLU A 114 -13.67 -10.76 -11.72
N GLN A 115 -14.76 -11.53 -11.72
CA GLN A 115 -16.00 -11.15 -12.39
C GLN A 115 -16.73 -10.02 -11.66
N TYR A 116 -16.79 -10.04 -10.33
CA TYR A 116 -17.60 -9.10 -9.55
C TYR A 116 -16.87 -7.82 -9.14
N TRP A 117 -15.57 -7.89 -8.86
CA TRP A 117 -14.85 -6.75 -8.28
C TRP A 117 -14.58 -5.64 -9.30
N LEU A 118 -14.63 -4.39 -8.83
CA LEU A 118 -14.34 -3.21 -9.65
C LEU A 118 -12.97 -3.28 -10.34
N TRP A 119 -11.98 -3.81 -9.62
CA TRP A 119 -10.63 -4.04 -10.11
C TRP A 119 -10.10 -5.36 -9.53
N PHE A 120 -9.34 -6.10 -10.35
CA PHE A 120 -8.71 -7.34 -9.94
C PHE A 120 -7.21 -7.29 -10.23
N PRO A 121 -6.33 -7.62 -9.26
CA PRO A 121 -4.89 -7.55 -9.48
C PRO A 121 -4.39 -8.56 -10.52
N ASP A 122 -3.67 -8.07 -11.53
CA ASP A 122 -3.02 -8.87 -12.58
C ASP A 122 -1.49 -9.00 -12.37
N ASN A 123 -0.93 -8.21 -11.47
CA ASN A 123 0.51 -8.15 -11.15
C ASN A 123 0.95 -9.15 -10.07
N LEU A 124 0.06 -10.01 -9.61
CA LEU A 124 0.30 -11.03 -8.58
C LEU A 124 0.06 -12.44 -9.15
N ASP A 125 0.93 -13.39 -8.79
CA ASP A 125 0.70 -14.79 -9.13
C ASP A 125 -0.57 -15.31 -8.44
N ARG A 126 -1.28 -16.26 -9.07
CA ARG A 126 -2.51 -16.88 -8.54
C ARG A 126 -2.35 -17.43 -7.11
N GLN A 127 -1.18 -17.98 -6.77
CA GLN A 127 -0.88 -18.42 -5.40
C GLN A 127 -0.96 -17.29 -4.36
N TRP A 128 -0.53 -16.08 -4.73
CA TRP A 128 -0.49 -14.91 -3.85
C TRP A 128 -1.83 -14.20 -3.77
N LEU A 129 -2.64 -14.28 -4.83
CA LEU A 129 -4.04 -13.86 -4.79
C LEU A 129 -4.82 -14.64 -3.71
N LEU A 130 -4.54 -15.92 -3.52
CA LEU A 130 -5.14 -16.74 -2.46
C LEU A 130 -4.56 -16.47 -1.06
N THR A 131 -3.32 -16.00 -1.00
CA THR A 131 -2.56 -15.85 0.27
C THR A 131 -1.90 -14.46 0.39
N PRO A 132 -2.67 -13.36 0.33
CA PRO A 132 -2.13 -12.01 0.26
C PRO A 132 -1.22 -11.65 1.45
N TYR A 133 -1.57 -12.12 2.64
CA TYR A 133 -0.78 -11.94 3.85
C TYR A 133 0.56 -12.67 3.86
N ASP A 134 0.64 -13.86 3.25
CA ASP A 134 1.90 -14.60 3.17
C ASP A 134 2.87 -13.91 2.21
N LEU A 135 2.35 -13.33 1.12
CA LEU A 135 3.14 -12.45 0.26
C LEU A 135 3.58 -11.21 1.02
N LEU A 136 2.69 -10.58 1.78
CA LEU A 136 2.97 -9.37 2.55
C LEU A 136 4.11 -9.59 3.57
N MET A 137 4.07 -10.70 4.31
CA MET A 137 5.16 -11.10 5.21
C MET A 137 6.48 -11.26 4.44
N LYS A 138 6.47 -11.97 3.31
CA LYS A 138 7.66 -12.13 2.46
C LYS A 138 8.20 -10.79 1.94
N ILE A 139 7.33 -9.83 1.66
CA ILE A 139 7.74 -8.48 1.25
C ILE A 139 8.43 -7.79 2.41
N PHE A 140 7.84 -7.76 3.61
CA PHE A 140 8.45 -7.10 4.77
C PHE A 140 9.73 -7.77 5.28
N ASP A 141 9.89 -9.09 5.09
CA ASP A 141 11.14 -9.80 5.36
C ASP A 141 12.28 -9.33 4.45
N LYS A 142 11.99 -9.10 3.16
CA LYS A 142 12.97 -8.63 2.16
C LYS A 142 13.17 -7.12 2.21
N HIS A 143 12.12 -6.39 2.52
CA HIS A 143 12.05 -4.94 2.53
C HIS A 143 11.46 -4.47 3.86
N PRO A 144 12.28 -4.37 4.92
CA PRO A 144 11.80 -3.95 6.23
C PRO A 144 11.12 -2.57 6.17
N LEU A 145 10.06 -2.39 6.96
CA LEU A 145 9.29 -1.14 6.99
C LEU A 145 10.16 0.13 7.15
N PRO A 146 11.18 0.18 8.04
CA PRO A 146 12.06 1.35 8.14
C PRO A 146 12.82 1.67 6.85
N LEU A 147 13.24 0.64 6.10
CA LEU A 147 13.94 0.79 4.82
C LEU A 147 12.97 1.32 3.75
N LEU A 148 11.75 0.78 3.69
CA LEU A 148 10.72 1.27 2.77
C LEU A 148 10.39 2.73 3.02
N LYS A 149 10.15 3.12 4.28
CA LYS A 149 9.88 4.51 4.67
C LYS A 149 11.05 5.44 4.34
N SER A 150 12.28 5.04 4.65
CA SER A 150 13.47 5.81 4.31
C SER A 150 13.60 6.00 2.79
N ASN A 151 13.37 4.95 2.01
CA ASN A 151 13.47 5.04 0.55
C ASN A 151 12.36 5.90 -0.05
N LEU A 152 11.12 5.79 0.46
CA LEU A 152 10.00 6.66 0.07
C LEU A 152 10.30 8.13 0.32
N LEU A 153 10.88 8.45 1.49
CA LEU A 153 11.27 9.83 1.81
C LEU A 153 12.34 10.35 0.86
N ILE A 154 13.39 9.56 0.59
CA ILE A 154 14.44 9.95 -0.37
C ILE A 154 13.84 10.20 -1.76
N VAL A 155 12.93 9.34 -2.22
CA VAL A 155 12.26 9.48 -3.52
C VAL A 155 11.34 10.69 -3.58
N LEU A 156 10.67 11.02 -2.47
CA LEU A 156 9.90 12.26 -2.34
C LEU A 156 10.81 13.49 -2.45
N GLU A 157 11.91 13.51 -1.67
CA GLU A 157 12.87 14.60 -1.71
C GLU A 157 13.46 14.76 -3.12
N MET A 158 13.80 13.65 -3.79
CA MET A 158 14.29 13.63 -5.18
C MET A 158 13.29 14.24 -6.16
N ALA A 159 12.00 13.94 -6.02
CA ALA A 159 10.96 14.49 -6.88
C ALA A 159 10.69 15.98 -6.63
N LEU A 160 10.93 16.47 -5.40
CA LEU A 160 10.65 17.86 -5.02
C LEU A 160 11.87 18.78 -5.15
N SER A 161 13.08 18.23 -5.14
CA SER A 161 14.31 19.01 -5.17
C SER A 161 14.70 19.44 -6.58
N LYS A 162 15.04 20.72 -6.73
CA LYS A 162 15.70 21.25 -7.94
C LYS A 162 17.23 21.04 -7.93
N TYR A 163 17.78 20.58 -6.81
CA TYR A 163 19.23 20.47 -6.58
C TYR A 163 19.64 19.02 -6.27
N GLN A 164 20.92 18.70 -6.50
CA GLN A 164 21.48 17.39 -6.13
C GLN A 164 21.34 17.15 -4.62
N ILE A 165 20.65 16.05 -4.28
CA ILE A 165 20.46 15.59 -2.91
C ILE A 165 21.65 14.71 -2.51
N SER A 166 22.12 14.85 -1.27
CA SER A 166 23.28 14.11 -0.75
C SER A 166 23.05 12.60 -0.67
N LYS A 167 21.80 12.16 -0.46
CA LYS A 167 21.35 10.77 -0.59
C LYS A 167 20.51 10.62 -1.85
N HIS A 168 20.91 9.71 -2.72
CA HIS A 168 20.18 9.37 -3.93
C HIS A 168 20.01 7.86 -4.01
N LEU A 169 18.87 7.44 -4.53
CA LEU A 169 18.68 6.06 -4.97
C LEU A 169 19.08 5.95 -6.44
N SER A 170 19.71 4.84 -6.81
CA SER A 170 19.90 4.51 -8.23
C SER A 170 18.57 4.24 -8.91
N SER A 171 18.50 4.40 -10.23
CA SER A 171 17.28 4.11 -11.02
C SER A 171 16.76 2.68 -10.79
N ARG A 172 17.65 1.70 -10.61
CA ARG A 172 17.27 0.32 -10.26
C ARG A 172 16.60 0.25 -8.89
N GLN A 173 17.11 0.95 -7.88
CA GLN A 173 16.51 0.98 -6.55
C GLN A 173 15.15 1.68 -6.56
N ILE A 174 15.01 2.75 -7.35
CA ILE A 174 13.73 3.44 -7.56
C ILE A 174 12.72 2.49 -8.18
N ASN A 175 13.05 1.86 -9.31
CA ASN A 175 12.15 0.90 -9.97
C ASN A 175 11.74 -0.23 -9.02
N ASN A 176 12.70 -0.84 -8.32
CA ASN A 176 12.41 -1.89 -7.34
C ASN A 176 11.49 -1.42 -6.21
N LEU A 177 11.64 -0.18 -5.73
CA LEU A 177 10.77 0.38 -4.70
C LEU A 177 9.34 0.48 -5.22
N PHE A 178 9.14 1.06 -6.41
CA PHE A 178 7.81 1.22 -6.99
C PHE A 178 7.15 -0.11 -7.35
N ASP A 179 7.90 -1.09 -7.84
CA ASP A 179 7.38 -2.45 -8.08
C ASP A 179 6.88 -3.11 -6.77
N VAL A 180 7.55 -2.85 -5.64
CA VAL A 180 7.10 -3.31 -4.32
C VAL A 180 5.84 -2.56 -3.89
N LEU A 181 5.76 -1.25 -4.10
CA LEU A 181 4.59 -0.44 -3.74
C LEU A 181 3.35 -0.82 -4.56
N GLU A 182 3.50 -1.12 -5.85
CA GLU A 182 2.40 -1.61 -6.70
C GLU A 182 1.85 -2.94 -6.19
N LYS A 183 2.73 -3.87 -5.80
CA LYS A 183 2.33 -5.14 -5.17
C LYS A 183 1.63 -4.92 -3.82
N ILE A 184 2.14 -4.00 -3.02
CA ILE A 184 1.55 -3.65 -1.72
C ILE A 184 0.15 -3.05 -1.90
N CYS A 185 -0.05 -2.17 -2.88
CA CYS A 185 -1.37 -1.63 -3.23
C CYS A 185 -2.34 -2.75 -3.64
N SER A 186 -1.85 -3.70 -4.43
CA SER A 186 -2.64 -4.86 -4.90
C SER A 186 -3.04 -5.79 -3.75
N ILE A 187 -2.12 -6.05 -2.83
CA ILE A 187 -2.38 -6.83 -1.60
C ILE A 187 -3.37 -6.09 -0.70
N ALA A 188 -3.19 -4.78 -0.52
CA ALA A 188 -4.08 -3.97 0.30
C ALA A 188 -5.51 -4.01 -0.24
N TRP A 189 -5.69 -4.00 -1.56
CA TRP A 189 -6.99 -4.13 -2.18
C TRP A 189 -7.66 -5.47 -1.88
N LEU A 190 -6.91 -6.58 -2.01
CA LEU A 190 -7.40 -7.92 -1.67
C LEU A 190 -7.89 -7.98 -0.22
N ILE A 191 -7.12 -7.39 0.70
CA ILE A 191 -7.46 -7.30 2.13
C ILE A 191 -8.71 -6.44 2.33
N ASN A 192 -8.79 -5.30 1.65
CA ASN A 192 -9.94 -4.41 1.75
C ASN A 192 -11.24 -5.09 1.31
N GLN A 193 -11.20 -5.79 0.16
CA GLN A 193 -12.36 -6.47 -0.40
C GLN A 193 -12.83 -7.66 0.45
N ARG A 194 -11.89 -8.44 1.00
CA ARG A 194 -12.23 -9.68 1.70
C ARG A 194 -12.53 -9.48 3.18
N ASP A 195 -11.89 -8.50 3.81
CA ASP A 195 -11.78 -8.44 5.27
C ASP A 195 -12.25 -7.12 5.88
N ALA A 196 -12.33 -6.05 5.08
CA ALA A 196 -12.80 -4.74 5.55
C ALA A 196 -14.30 -4.51 5.34
N ASP A 197 -15.08 -5.55 4.97
CA ASP A 197 -16.52 -5.50 4.65
C ASP A 197 -16.91 -4.41 3.63
N ASN A 198 -15.94 -3.93 2.84
CA ASN A 198 -16.11 -2.87 1.84
C ASN A 198 -15.96 -3.43 0.43
N TRP A 199 -17.10 -3.84 -0.15
CA TRP A 199 -17.15 -4.45 -1.47
C TRP A 199 -17.33 -3.41 -2.56
N TYR A 200 -16.23 -3.06 -3.23
CA TYR A 200 -16.30 -2.30 -4.48
C TYR A 200 -16.53 -3.27 -5.63
N THR A 201 -17.75 -3.29 -6.15
CA THR A 201 -18.17 -4.14 -7.27
C THR A 201 -18.37 -3.31 -8.52
N LYS A 202 -18.35 -3.96 -9.69
CA LYS A 202 -18.61 -3.30 -10.98
C LYS A 202 -19.99 -2.65 -11.07
N ASP A 203 -20.96 -3.16 -10.30
CA ASP A 203 -22.33 -2.66 -10.24
C ASP A 203 -22.58 -1.69 -9.06
N GLY A 204 -21.56 -1.45 -8.23
CA GLY A 204 -21.63 -0.57 -7.07
C GLY A 204 -21.42 0.91 -7.42
N PRO A 205 -21.73 1.84 -6.51
CA PRO A 205 -21.34 3.23 -6.71
C PRO A 205 -19.81 3.30 -6.80
N ALA A 206 -19.30 3.79 -7.94
CA ALA A 206 -17.87 4.03 -8.09
C ALA A 206 -17.42 5.04 -7.02
N PRO A 207 -16.22 4.88 -6.44
CA PRO A 207 -15.60 5.96 -5.69
C PRO A 207 -15.55 7.21 -6.58
N ASP A 208 -15.75 8.40 -5.99
CA ASP A 208 -15.71 9.66 -6.73
C ASP A 208 -14.26 9.94 -7.16
N ASP A 209 -13.89 9.35 -8.30
CA ASP A 209 -12.52 9.35 -8.80
C ASP A 209 -12.12 10.70 -9.42
N GLY A 210 -13.11 11.56 -9.74
CA GLY A 210 -12.89 12.80 -10.49
C GLY A 210 -12.24 12.59 -11.86
N ILE A 211 -12.32 11.38 -12.43
CA ILE A 211 -11.77 11.01 -13.74
C ILE A 211 -12.91 10.83 -14.73
N ASP A 212 -12.82 11.54 -15.85
CA ASP A 212 -13.69 11.36 -17.02
C ASP A 212 -13.46 9.95 -17.59
N GLU A 213 -14.54 9.17 -17.75
CA GLU A 213 -14.52 7.75 -18.17
C GLU A 213 -13.79 7.54 -19.53
N ASP A 214 -13.61 8.61 -20.31
CA ASP A 214 -12.95 8.61 -21.62
C ASP A 214 -11.42 8.39 -21.58
N MET A 215 -10.77 8.44 -20.42
CA MET A 215 -9.32 8.16 -20.30
C MET A 215 -9.00 6.68 -20.03
N VAL A 216 -10.00 5.83 -19.80
CA VAL A 216 -9.82 4.37 -19.64
C VAL A 216 -10.04 3.67 -20.98
N VAL A 217 -9.23 4.02 -21.99
CA VAL A 217 -9.19 3.28 -23.25
C VAL A 217 -7.76 2.85 -23.58
N ARG A 218 -7.52 1.56 -23.30
CA ARG A 218 -6.50 0.63 -23.84
C ARG A 218 -5.03 0.81 -23.43
#